data_AF-A0A956BWE7-F1
#
_entry.id   AF-A0A956BWE7-F1
#
_cell.length_a   1.000
_cell.length_b   1.000
_cell.length_c   1.000
_cell.angle_alpha   90.00
_cell.angle_beta   90.00
_cell.angle_gamma   90.00
#
_symmetry.space_group_name_H-M   'P 1'
#
loop_
_entity.id
_entity.type
_entity.pdbx_description
1 polymer ?
#
loop_
_entity_poly.entity_id
_entity_poly.type
_entity_poly.pdbx_seq_one_letter_code
_entity_poly.pdbx_strand_id
1 'polypeptide(L)'
;APASALFDAMRAVNPSPYEFLIQMGEDALVGASPEMFVRVEGRRVESCPIAGTVRRGADPMEDEARIRSLLNSAKDEAELTMCTDVDRNDKARICEPGSVRLLSRRLIERYAGLFHTVDHVDGQLRPEFDGIDAFLSHMWAVTLTGAPKRSACTMIEAMEATPREWYGGAIGGLLFNGGVNTGIT
;
A
#
# COMPACT_ATOMS: atom_id res chain seq x y z
N ALA A 1 18.11 -17.95 -14.19
CA ALA A 1 16.78 -18.48 -14.56
C ALA A 1 16.00 -17.35 -15.23
N PRO A 2 15.09 -17.63 -16.18
CA PRO A 2 14.28 -16.56 -16.78
C PRO A 2 13.43 -15.87 -15.70
N ALA A 3 13.10 -14.59 -15.90
CA ALA A 3 12.30 -13.81 -14.95
C ALA A 3 10.94 -14.47 -14.66
N SER A 4 10.36 -15.18 -15.63
CA SER A 4 9.15 -16.00 -15.45
C SER A 4 9.32 -17.10 -14.40
N ALA A 5 10.46 -17.78 -14.35
CA ALA A 5 10.69 -18.83 -13.36
C ALA A 5 10.81 -18.25 -11.93
N LEU A 6 11.39 -17.05 -11.80
CA LEU A 6 11.41 -16.33 -10.52
C LEU A 6 9.99 -15.91 -10.10
N PHE A 7 9.21 -15.38 -11.04
CA PHE A 7 7.82 -15.00 -10.81
C PHE A 7 6.97 -16.19 -10.34
N ASP A 8 7.07 -17.34 -11.02
CA ASP A 8 6.34 -18.55 -10.65
C ASP A 8 6.73 -19.06 -9.26
N ALA A 9 8.03 -19.05 -8.94
CA ALA A 9 8.52 -19.45 -7.63
C ALA A 9 8.05 -18.51 -6.51
N MET A 10 8.10 -17.20 -6.75
CA MET A 10 7.62 -16.18 -5.81
C MET A 10 6.11 -16.32 -5.58
N ARG A 11 5.32 -16.46 -6.64
CA ARG A 11 3.86 -16.62 -6.57
C ARG A 11 3.44 -17.87 -5.79
N ALA A 12 4.19 -18.96 -5.91
CA ALA A 12 3.93 -20.19 -5.16
C ALA A 12 4.18 -20.01 -3.64
N VAL A 13 5.15 -19.17 -3.27
CA VAL A 13 5.56 -18.98 -1.87
C VAL A 13 4.81 -17.83 -1.18
N ASN A 14 4.58 -16.74 -1.90
CA ASN A 14 3.98 -15.51 -1.38
C ASN A 14 2.93 -14.95 -2.34
N PRO A 15 1.78 -15.63 -2.49
CA PRO A 15 0.67 -15.08 -3.26
C PRO A 15 0.20 -13.75 -2.64
N SER A 16 0.01 -12.75 -3.50
CA SER A 16 -0.27 -11.37 -3.09
C SER A 16 -1.37 -10.74 -3.96
N PRO A 17 -2.08 -9.71 -3.47
CA PRO A 17 -3.09 -9.00 -4.26
C PRO A 17 -2.52 -8.33 -5.51
N TYR A 18 -1.24 -7.95 -5.48
CA TYR A 18 -0.54 -7.33 -6.61
C TYR A 18 0.70 -8.14 -6.99
N GLU A 19 0.55 -9.04 -7.96
CA GLU A 19 1.64 -9.83 -8.53
C GLU A 19 2.02 -9.26 -9.90
N PHE A 20 3.31 -9.05 -10.15
CA PHE A 20 3.78 -8.47 -11.40
C PHE A 20 5.07 -9.11 -11.90
N LEU A 21 5.12 -9.26 -13.22
CA LEU A 21 6.30 -9.56 -14.03
C LEU A 21 6.26 -8.60 -15.22
N ILE A 22 7.19 -7.66 -15.28
CA ILE A 22 7.30 -6.69 -16.37
C ILE A 22 8.64 -6.86 -17.04
N GLN A 23 8.62 -7.32 -18.29
CA GLN A 23 9.81 -7.43 -19.12
C GLN A 23 10.06 -6.10 -19.84
N MET A 24 11.19 -5.46 -19.58
CA MET A 24 11.60 -4.17 -20.15
C MET A 24 12.89 -4.34 -20.96
N GLY A 25 12.82 -5.10 -22.06
CA GLY A 25 13.99 -5.40 -22.87
C GLY A 25 14.92 -6.39 -22.16
N GLU A 26 16.12 -5.94 -21.79
CA GLU A 26 17.11 -6.75 -21.06
C GLU A 26 16.81 -6.82 -19.56
N ASP A 27 16.06 -5.86 -19.03
CA ASP A 27 15.67 -5.81 -17.62
C ASP A 27 14.30 -6.45 -17.37
N ALA A 28 14.09 -6.90 -16.14
CA ALA A 28 12.81 -7.42 -15.68
C ALA A 28 12.52 -6.96 -14.26
N LEU A 29 11.28 -6.54 -14.01
CA LEU A 29 10.78 -6.25 -12.68
C LEU A 29 9.81 -7.36 -12.25
N VAL A 30 10.13 -8.03 -11.15
CA VAL A 30 9.35 -9.15 -10.61
C VAL A 30 9.03 -8.86 -9.15
N GLY A 31 7.75 -8.93 -8.77
CA GLY A 31 7.37 -8.67 -7.38
C GLY A 31 5.94 -9.09 -7.03
N ALA A 32 5.71 -9.16 -5.72
CA ALA A 32 4.45 -9.53 -5.10
C ALA A 32 4.19 -8.58 -3.94
N SER A 33 3.32 -7.59 -4.16
CA SER A 33 3.02 -6.54 -3.20
C SER A 33 1.75 -6.83 -2.40
N PRO A 34 1.81 -6.74 -1.06
CA PRO A 34 0.64 -6.88 -0.21
C PRO A 34 -0.21 -5.60 -0.17
N GLU A 35 0.33 -4.45 -0.54
CA GLU A 35 -0.29 -3.15 -0.24
C GLU A 35 -0.87 -2.50 -1.51
N MET A 36 -2.18 -2.25 -1.47
CA MET A 36 -2.85 -1.37 -2.43
C MET A 36 -2.36 0.05 -2.23
N PHE A 37 -1.83 0.66 -3.28
CA PHE A 37 -1.45 2.07 -3.25
C PHE A 37 -2.67 2.97 -3.47
N VAL A 38 -3.21 2.99 -4.69
CA VAL A 38 -4.43 3.74 -5.03
C VAL A 38 -5.26 2.93 -6.01
N ARG A 39 -6.56 2.83 -5.75
CA ARG A 39 -7.56 2.33 -6.70
C ARG A 39 -8.65 3.38 -6.93
N VAL A 40 -9.04 3.55 -8.19
CA VAL A 40 -10.13 4.43 -8.62
C VAL A 40 -11.08 3.66 -9.51
N GLU A 41 -12.33 3.59 -9.10
CA GLU A 41 -13.44 2.99 -9.84
C GLU A 41 -14.59 3.99 -9.96
N GLY A 42 -14.81 4.50 -11.18
CA GLY A 42 -15.72 5.62 -11.39
C GLY A 42 -15.21 6.87 -10.65
N ARG A 43 -15.94 7.30 -9.62
CA ARG A 43 -15.55 8.43 -8.75
C ARG A 43 -15.05 8.00 -7.38
N ARG A 44 -15.09 6.70 -7.06
CA ARG A 44 -14.64 6.20 -5.76
C ARG A 44 -13.12 6.02 -5.80
N VAL A 45 -12.41 6.69 -4.90
CA VAL A 45 -10.99 6.49 -4.66
C VAL A 45 -10.80 5.75 -3.34
N GLU A 46 -9.96 4.72 -3.32
CA GLU A 46 -9.66 3.95 -2.12
C GLU A 46 -8.19 3.54 -2.05
N SER A 47 -7.75 3.28 -0.82
CA SER A 47 -6.45 2.71 -0.49
C SER A 47 -6.56 1.93 0.82
N CYS A 48 -5.57 1.07 1.07
CA CYS A 48 -5.52 0.23 2.25
C CYS A 48 -4.16 0.38 2.95
N PRO A 49 -3.91 1.47 3.70
CA PRO A 49 -2.66 1.62 4.42
C PRO A 49 -2.44 0.45 5.39
N ILE A 50 -1.21 -0.08 5.38
CA ILE A 50 -0.80 -1.20 6.22
C ILE A 50 0.24 -0.74 7.23
N ALA A 51 0.08 -1.12 8.49
CA ALA A 51 1.12 -0.99 9.50
C ALA A 51 0.97 -2.07 10.56
N GLY A 52 2.07 -2.39 11.23
CA GLY A 52 2.11 -3.47 12.20
C GLY A 52 2.13 -4.86 11.54
N THR A 53 3.05 -5.71 11.99
CA THR A 53 3.30 -7.01 11.38
C THR A 53 3.65 -8.04 12.44
N VAL A 54 3.03 -9.21 12.37
CA VAL A 54 3.47 -10.39 13.13
C VAL A 54 3.54 -11.61 12.23
N ARG A 55 4.51 -12.49 12.49
CA ARG A 55 4.66 -13.74 11.73
C ARG A 55 3.59 -14.75 12.15
N ARG A 56 3.17 -15.59 11.21
CA ARG A 56 2.40 -16.82 11.51
C ARG A 56 3.13 -17.74 12.49
N GLY A 57 2.39 -18.28 13.45
CA GLY A 57 2.83 -19.29 14.40
C GLY A 57 2.89 -20.68 13.76
N ALA A 58 3.32 -21.65 14.57
CA ALA A 58 3.35 -23.06 14.20
C ALA A 58 1.94 -23.68 14.18
N ASP A 59 1.00 -23.08 14.91
CA ASP A 59 -0.37 -23.57 15.05
C ASP A 59 -1.38 -22.42 15.23
N PRO A 60 -2.69 -22.70 15.15
CA PRO A 60 -3.73 -21.67 15.28
C PRO A 60 -3.77 -20.94 16.63
N MET A 61 -3.33 -21.57 17.73
CA MET A 61 -3.31 -20.91 19.04
C MET A 61 -2.19 -19.87 19.10
N GLU A 62 -1.03 -20.22 18.55
CA GLU A 62 0.09 -19.28 18.44
C GLU A 62 -0.24 -18.14 17.47
N ASP A 63 -0.92 -18.41 16.35
CA ASP A 63 -1.47 -17.38 15.47
C ASP A 63 -2.36 -16.40 16.24
N GLU A 64 -3.31 -16.90 17.03
CA GLU A 64 -4.22 -16.05 17.80
C GLU A 64 -3.46 -15.21 18.85
N ALA A 65 -2.49 -15.80 19.56
CA ALA A 65 -1.68 -15.09 20.54
C ALA A 65 -0.87 -13.96 19.90
N ARG A 66 -0.28 -14.21 18.72
CA ARG A 66 0.48 -13.21 17.97
C ARG A 66 -0.41 -12.12 17.40
N ILE A 67 -1.55 -12.46 16.82
CA ILE A 67 -2.56 -11.49 16.36
C ILE A 67 -3.02 -10.60 17.52
N ARG A 68 -3.32 -11.19 18.68
CA ARG A 68 -3.71 -10.45 19.88
C ARG A 68 -2.60 -9.51 20.36
N SER A 69 -1.35 -9.93 20.27
CA SER A 69 -0.19 -9.07 20.60
C SER A 69 -0.11 -7.85 19.67
N LEU A 70 -0.36 -8.04 18.37
CA LEU A 70 -0.38 -6.97 17.37
C LEU A 70 -1.54 -6.00 17.64
N LEU A 71 -2.74 -6.53 17.91
CA LEU A 71 -3.92 -5.73 18.21
C LEU A 71 -3.79 -4.93 19.53
N ASN A 72 -2.99 -5.39 20.48
CA ASN A 72 -2.74 -4.69 21.74
C ASN A 72 -1.49 -3.80 21.71
N SER A 73 -0.76 -3.73 20.59
CA SER A 73 0.42 -2.89 20.46
C SER A 73 0.03 -1.43 20.24
N ALA A 74 0.22 -0.61 21.27
CA ALA A 74 0.00 0.84 21.18
C ALA A 74 0.92 1.51 20.15
N LYS A 75 2.11 0.95 19.91
CA LYS A 75 3.04 1.41 18.89
C LYS A 75 2.46 1.20 17.50
N ASP A 76 2.08 -0.04 17.17
CA ASP A 76 1.57 -0.38 15.83
C ASP A 76 0.22 0.31 15.55
N GLU A 77 -0.61 0.50 16.58
CA GLU A 77 -1.82 1.31 16.47
C GLU A 77 -1.53 2.78 16.13
N ALA A 78 -0.52 3.38 16.77
CA ALA A 78 -0.14 4.75 16.50
C ALA A 78 0.46 4.92 15.10
N GLU A 79 1.30 3.98 14.65
CA GLU A 79 1.85 3.96 13.30
C GLU A 79 0.74 3.86 12.25
N LEU A 80 -0.22 2.92 12.41
CA LEU A 80 -1.33 2.82 11.47
C LEU A 80 -2.20 4.07 11.46
N THR A 81 -2.48 4.65 12.64
CA THR A 81 -3.26 5.90 12.74
C THR A 81 -2.60 7.02 11.96
N MET A 82 -1.28 7.17 12.09
CA MET A 82 -0.51 8.15 11.32
C MET A 82 -0.62 7.88 9.81
N CYS A 83 -0.49 6.63 9.37
CA CYS A 83 -0.65 6.28 7.95
C CYS A 83 -2.03 6.66 7.42
N THR A 84 -3.08 6.30 8.16
CA THR A 84 -4.48 6.59 7.84
C THR A 84 -4.75 8.10 7.78
N ASP A 85 -4.19 8.89 8.69
CA ASP A 85 -4.40 10.33 8.69
C ASP A 85 -3.70 11.03 7.52
N VAL A 86 -2.50 10.56 7.14
CA VAL A 86 -1.82 11.04 5.93
C VAL A 86 -2.62 10.70 4.68
N ASP A 87 -3.12 9.46 4.58
CA ASP A 87 -3.94 9.01 3.46
C ASP A 87 -5.24 9.82 3.33
N ARG A 88 -5.95 10.07 4.44
CA ARG A 88 -7.13 10.95 4.47
C ARG A 88 -6.80 12.37 4.02
N ASN A 89 -5.64 12.90 4.40
CA ASN A 89 -5.20 14.23 3.98
C ASN A 89 -4.90 14.29 2.47
N ASP A 90 -4.34 13.24 1.89
CA ASP A 90 -4.12 13.17 0.44
C ASP A 90 -5.43 13.08 -0.33
N LYS A 91 -6.40 12.30 0.16
CA LYS A 91 -7.77 12.25 -0.41
C LYS A 91 -8.51 13.58 -0.28
N ALA A 92 -8.37 14.30 0.83
CA ALA A 92 -9.07 15.56 1.08
C ALA A 92 -8.78 16.63 0.01
N ARG A 93 -7.61 16.59 -0.63
CA ARG A 93 -7.23 17.53 -1.70
C ARG A 93 -8.06 17.36 -2.97
N ILE A 94 -8.63 16.19 -3.21
CA ILE A 94 -9.28 15.81 -4.48
C ILE A 94 -10.71 15.28 -4.31
N CYS A 95 -11.11 14.94 -3.08
CA CYS A 95 -12.43 14.39 -2.78
C CYS A 95 -13.45 15.46 -2.39
N GLU A 96 -14.73 15.15 -2.54
CA GLU A 96 -15.83 15.96 -2.05
C GLU A 96 -15.74 16.11 -0.52
N PRO A 97 -15.91 17.32 0.05
CA PRO A 97 -15.92 17.50 1.50
C PRO A 97 -16.92 16.57 2.19
N GLY A 98 -16.46 15.86 3.23
CA GLY A 98 -17.29 14.88 3.96
C GLY A 98 -17.46 13.52 3.29
N SER A 99 -16.89 13.30 2.09
CA SER A 99 -16.92 11.99 1.43
C SER A 99 -15.83 11.03 1.92
N VAL A 100 -14.71 11.54 2.46
CA VAL A 100 -13.58 10.72 2.92
C VAL A 100 -13.95 9.99 4.21
N ARG A 101 -13.94 8.66 4.20
CA ARG A 101 -14.38 7.80 5.29
C ARG A 101 -13.39 6.68 5.55
N LEU A 102 -13.29 6.29 6.81
CA LEU A 102 -12.61 5.07 7.23
C LEU A 102 -13.67 3.96 7.29
N LEU A 103 -13.68 3.08 6.29
CA LEU A 103 -14.66 1.99 6.17
C LEU A 103 -14.40 0.88 7.17
N SER A 104 -13.12 0.59 7.42
CA SER A 104 -12.70 -0.40 8.41
C SER A 104 -11.39 0.02 9.04
N ARG A 105 -11.23 -0.31 10.32
CA ARG A 105 -10.05 0.05 11.12
C ARG A 105 -9.42 -1.18 11.74
N ARG A 106 -8.10 -1.30 11.63
CA ARG A 106 -7.26 -2.35 12.22
C ARG A 106 -7.78 -3.76 11.94
N LEU A 107 -8.25 -3.98 10.71
CA LEU A 107 -8.60 -5.33 10.26
C LEU A 107 -7.34 -6.18 10.16
N ILE A 108 -7.45 -7.45 10.53
CA ILE A 108 -6.36 -8.41 10.36
C ILE A 108 -6.44 -9.02 8.97
N GLU A 109 -5.45 -8.69 8.14
CA GLU A 109 -5.24 -9.34 6.86
C GLU A 109 -4.18 -10.45 6.97
N ARG A 110 -4.44 -11.56 6.28
CA ARG A 110 -3.63 -12.78 6.36
C ARG A 110 -2.88 -12.98 5.05
N TYR A 111 -1.56 -12.92 5.11
CA TYR A 111 -0.65 -13.20 4.01
C TYR A 111 0.10 -14.51 4.26
N ALA A 112 0.84 -15.00 3.26
CA ALA A 112 1.40 -16.35 3.22
C ALA A 112 2.22 -16.72 4.48
N GLY A 113 2.89 -15.75 5.12
CA GLY A 113 3.62 -15.96 6.37
C GLY A 113 3.36 -14.93 7.46
N LEU A 114 2.48 -13.95 7.22
CA LEU A 114 2.36 -12.74 8.04
C LEU A 114 0.89 -12.39 8.31
N PHE A 115 0.66 -11.69 9.41
CA PHE A 115 -0.55 -10.94 9.68
C PHE A 115 -0.21 -9.46 9.75
N HIS A 116 -1.06 -8.64 9.14
CA HIS A 116 -0.96 -7.19 9.20
C HIS A 116 -2.24 -6.57 9.72
N THR A 117 -2.12 -5.40 10.36
CA THR A 117 -3.27 -4.53 10.58
C THR A 117 -3.44 -3.57 9.43
N VAL A 118 -4.66 -3.48 8.91
CA VAL A 118 -5.01 -2.72 7.71
C VAL A 118 -6.21 -1.83 8.00
N ASP A 119 -6.12 -0.58 7.57
CA ASP A 119 -7.25 0.34 7.52
C ASP A 119 -7.74 0.42 6.06
N HIS A 120 -9.04 0.63 5.85
CA HIS A 120 -9.61 0.84 4.52
C HIS A 120 -10.22 2.23 4.46
N VAL A 121 -9.63 3.10 3.64
CA VAL A 121 -10.06 4.49 3.49
C VAL A 121 -10.62 4.68 2.09
N ASP A 122 -11.80 5.27 2.00
CA ASP A 122 -12.38 5.66 0.71
C ASP A 122 -12.83 7.13 0.68
N GLY A 123 -13.09 7.63 -0.52
CA GLY A 123 -13.60 8.97 -0.77
C GLY A 123 -14.25 9.06 -2.15
N GLN A 124 -14.97 10.15 -2.39
CA GLN A 124 -15.56 10.45 -3.70
C GLN A 124 -14.81 11.60 -4.34
N LEU A 125 -14.17 11.36 -5.49
CA LEU A 125 -13.49 12.39 -6.27
C LEU A 125 -14.45 13.51 -6.64
N ARG A 126 -14.01 14.77 -6.55
CA ARG A 126 -14.78 15.90 -7.07
C ARG A 126 -14.84 15.84 -8.61
N PRO A 127 -15.88 16.40 -9.26
CA PRO A 127 -16.08 16.26 -10.69
C PRO A 127 -14.94 16.77 -11.58
N GLU A 128 -14.11 17.67 -11.05
CA GLU A 128 -12.95 18.24 -11.76
C GLU A 128 -11.68 17.40 -11.70
N PHE A 129 -11.65 16.30 -10.93
CA PHE A 129 -10.49 15.41 -10.81
C PHE A 129 -10.75 14.03 -11.40
N ASP A 130 -9.67 13.37 -11.80
CA ASP A 130 -9.70 11.99 -12.29
C ASP A 130 -8.75 11.07 -11.50
N GLY A 131 -8.56 9.85 -12.00
CA GLY A 131 -7.70 8.87 -11.36
C GLY A 131 -6.21 9.24 -11.36
N ILE A 132 -5.74 10.05 -12.31
CA ILE A 132 -4.36 10.54 -12.33
C ILE A 132 -4.17 11.53 -11.18
N ASP A 133 -5.11 12.45 -10.97
CA ASP A 133 -5.08 13.35 -9.81
C ASP A 133 -5.11 12.57 -8.50
N ALA A 134 -5.89 11.48 -8.46
CA ALA A 134 -5.91 10.56 -7.33
C ALA A 134 -4.54 9.93 -7.06
N PHE A 135 -3.92 9.35 -8.07
CA PHE A 135 -2.59 8.77 -7.96
C PHE A 135 -1.56 9.81 -7.48
N LEU A 136 -1.49 10.97 -8.15
CA LEU A 136 -0.53 12.04 -7.85
C LEU A 136 -0.71 12.62 -6.44
N SER A 137 -1.95 12.81 -5.97
CA SER A 137 -2.20 13.36 -4.64
C SER A 137 -1.68 12.45 -3.51
N HIS A 138 -1.65 11.13 -3.74
CA HIS A 138 -1.16 10.14 -2.78
C HIS A 138 0.36 9.91 -2.89
N MET A 139 1.04 10.43 -3.91
CA MET A 139 2.48 10.25 -4.04
C MET A 139 3.23 10.96 -2.89
N TRP A 140 4.18 10.32 -2.21
CA TRP A 140 4.52 8.89 -2.22
C TRP A 140 3.91 8.17 -1.01
N ALA A 141 3.83 6.84 -1.05
CA ALA A 141 3.22 6.06 0.03
C ALA A 141 3.92 6.34 1.37
N VAL A 142 3.11 6.64 2.39
CA VAL A 142 3.61 6.98 3.73
C VAL A 142 4.30 5.80 4.42
N THR A 143 3.89 4.58 4.09
CA THR A 143 4.46 3.32 4.59
C THR A 143 5.90 3.11 4.12
N LEU A 144 6.29 3.74 3.01
CA LEU A 144 7.64 3.62 2.43
C LEU A 144 8.47 4.89 2.65
N THR A 145 7.83 6.00 3.02
CA THR A 145 8.48 7.30 3.25
C THR A 145 8.44 7.67 4.72
N GLY A 146 7.30 8.21 5.17
CA GLY A 146 7.04 8.63 6.53
C GLY A 146 6.17 9.89 6.58
N ALA A 147 5.88 10.39 7.78
CA ALA A 147 5.10 11.59 7.98
C ALA A 147 5.86 12.62 8.85
N PRO A 148 5.83 13.92 8.52
CA PRO A 148 5.25 14.53 7.31
C PRO A 148 6.02 14.16 6.03
N LYS A 149 5.31 13.82 4.95
CA LYS A 149 5.91 13.25 3.72
C LYS A 149 7.10 14.03 3.18
N ARG A 150 6.98 15.36 3.06
CA ARG A 150 8.06 16.19 2.50
C ARG A 150 9.36 16.07 3.31
N SER A 151 9.26 16.20 4.63
CA SER A 151 10.42 16.09 5.52
C SER A 151 11.01 14.67 5.51
N ALA A 152 10.14 13.65 5.50
CA ALA A 152 10.57 12.25 5.41
C ALA A 152 11.33 11.98 4.11
N CYS A 153 10.82 12.43 2.96
CA CYS A 153 11.51 12.31 1.68
C CYS A 153 12.85 13.05 1.67
N THR A 154 12.93 14.27 2.21
CA THR A 154 14.21 15.00 2.33
C THR A 154 15.21 14.24 3.19
N MET A 155 14.77 13.61 4.27
CA MET A 155 15.63 12.82 5.15
C MET A 155 16.12 11.54 4.47
N ILE A 156 15.23 10.84 3.74
CA ILE A 156 15.58 9.66 2.95
C ILE A 156 16.67 10.01 1.93
N GLU A 157 16.47 11.08 1.15
CA GLU A 157 17.43 11.55 0.15
C GLU A 157 18.80 11.90 0.78
N ALA A 158 18.81 12.45 1.99
CA ALA A 158 20.04 12.79 2.68
C ALA A 158 20.76 11.57 3.30
N MET A 159 20.04 10.48 3.56
CA MET A 159 20.54 9.31 4.29
C MET A 159 20.88 8.13 3.38
N GLU A 160 20.17 7.96 2.27
CA GLU A 160 20.38 6.86 1.34
C GLU A 160 21.49 7.20 0.34
N ALA A 161 22.35 6.22 0.05
CA ALA A 161 23.51 6.43 -0.81
C ALA A 161 23.17 6.48 -2.31
N THR A 162 22.00 5.94 -2.69
CA THR A 162 21.56 5.80 -4.07
C THR A 162 20.05 6.05 -4.18
N PRO A 163 19.55 6.51 -5.34
CA PRO A 163 18.13 6.58 -5.59
C PRO A 163 17.47 5.20 -5.43
N ARG A 164 16.21 5.18 -4.99
CA ARG A 164 15.45 3.92 -4.78
C ARG A 164 15.00 3.25 -6.07
N GLU A 165 15.03 3.96 -7.19
CA GLU A 165 14.53 3.50 -8.49
C GLU A 165 13.09 2.98 -8.39
N TRP A 166 12.87 1.68 -8.56
CA TRP A 166 11.56 1.04 -8.46
C TRP A 166 11.08 0.87 -7.02
N TYR A 167 11.97 0.82 -6.03
CA TYR A 167 11.61 0.55 -4.64
C TYR A 167 10.83 1.72 -4.01
N GLY A 168 9.67 1.43 -3.41
CA GLY A 168 8.78 2.43 -2.81
C GLY A 168 7.99 3.26 -3.82
N GLY A 169 7.97 2.82 -5.08
CA GLY A 169 7.15 3.37 -6.15
C GLY A 169 5.75 2.75 -6.18
N ALA A 170 5.20 2.60 -7.38
CA ALA A 170 3.93 1.94 -7.61
C ALA A 170 3.91 1.18 -8.93
N ILE A 171 3.12 0.10 -8.98
CA ILE A 171 2.92 -0.74 -10.15
C ILE A 171 1.44 -1.00 -10.37
N GLY A 172 1.01 -1.07 -11.63
CA GLY A 172 -0.38 -1.35 -11.97
C GLY A 172 -0.81 -0.66 -13.25
N GLY A 173 -2.07 -0.24 -13.30
CA GLY A 173 -2.68 0.31 -14.50
C GLY A 173 -3.33 1.68 -14.28
N LEU A 174 -3.13 2.57 -15.25
CA LEU A 174 -3.96 3.73 -15.52
C LEU A 174 -4.81 3.41 -16.75
N LEU A 175 -6.13 3.49 -16.63
CA LEU A 175 -7.07 3.06 -17.67
C LEU A 175 -7.62 4.28 -18.42
N PHE A 176 -7.93 4.09 -19.70
CA PHE A 176 -8.49 5.16 -20.55
C PHE A 176 -9.84 5.73 -20.07
N ASN A 177 -10.54 5.01 -19.20
CA ASN A 177 -11.78 5.47 -18.57
C ASN A 177 -11.54 6.27 -17.27
N GLY A 178 -10.29 6.63 -16.96
CA GLY A 178 -9.91 7.32 -15.72
C GLY A 178 -9.77 6.39 -14.51
N GLY A 179 -9.97 5.08 -14.67
CA GLY A 179 -9.76 4.10 -13.62
C GLY A 179 -8.27 3.92 -13.31
N VAL A 180 -7.97 3.63 -12.04
CA VAL A 180 -6.60 3.36 -11.56
C VAL A 180 -6.63 2.12 -10.69
N ASN A 181 -5.65 1.25 -10.83
CA ASN A 181 -5.45 0.16 -9.88
C ASN A 181 -3.96 -0.09 -9.73
N THR A 182 -3.42 0.27 -8.57
CA THR A 182 -1.97 0.24 -8.31
C THR A 182 -1.66 -0.36 -6.94
N GLY A 183 -0.58 -1.13 -6.87
CA GLY A 183 0.07 -1.59 -5.65
C GLY A 183 1.44 -0.95 -5.48
N ILE A 184 1.98 -0.98 -4.26
CA ILE A 184 3.32 -0.45 -3.97
C ILE A 184 4.39 -1.43 -4.47
N THR A 185 5.55 -0.94 -4.92
CA THR A 185 6.70 -1.77 -5.32
C THR A 185 7.78 -1.91 -4.25
#